data_AF-A0A0Q8RZT0-F1
#
_entry.id   AF-A0A0Q8RZT0-F1
#
_cell.length_a   1.000
_cell.length_b   1.000
_cell.length_c   1.000
_cell.angle_alpha   90.00
_cell.angle_beta   90.00
_cell.angle_gamma   90.00
#
_symmetry.space_group_name_H-M   'P 1'
#
loop_
_entity.id
_entity.type
_entity.pdbx_description
1 polymer ?
#
loop_
_entity_poly.entity_id
_entity_poly.type
_entity_poly.pdbx_seq_one_letter_code
_entity_poly.pdbx_strand_id
1 'polypeptide(L)'
;MGYHEACGAIKTPYVAKCPQHKQRAVRFPGTASAAELVFYCPECPPGTFINRGFGASCDCALGGALSFTVHRSGNVFKPRGISMINPPRREILIRIEQAGGGERALEWMLEGMVGRRLTESAAAQNPASIRKLLEDRGFDDATISAMISAMPDTSESGKSTLALDPELRADAERQAKQVALATFESRITIADLLARSTSEMLRDQYRAEYPRALRRAGIERIELIDKFPVLTAQFGYTRGKPNPGDSRLRTYREKTGEYIVYGDLAQTEALLVKLDPVMVLSWLLRKGFALPNASGNREAAETILAAMGPADRPNDLTEAVIELVHSISHAFIKRAAVYAGIERSALSEVVLPTAFSFFVYAAARGDFVLGGLQALFESDLHLLLDGMVDDEHRCALDPGCEDTGGACAVCLHLGEPSCRMFNTRLSRKALAGGLGYFDVTTSAS
;
A
#
# COMPACT_ATOMS: atom_id res chain seq x y z
N MET A 1 1.16 32.04 11.53
CA MET A 1 -0.03 32.30 10.70
C MET A 1 -1.25 31.85 11.48
N GLY A 2 -2.32 32.63 11.50
CA GLY A 2 -3.59 32.23 12.12
C GLY A 2 -4.51 31.56 11.12
N TYR A 3 -5.25 30.54 11.53
CA TYR A 3 -6.23 29.87 10.70
C TYR A 3 -7.58 29.75 11.41
N HIS A 4 -8.68 29.79 10.64
CA HIS A 4 -10.02 29.56 11.18
C HIS A 4 -10.45 28.13 10.87
N GLU A 5 -10.80 27.34 11.88
CA GLU A 5 -11.15 25.92 11.72
C GLU A 5 -12.41 25.72 10.89
N ALA A 6 -13.43 26.54 11.12
CA ALA A 6 -14.70 26.38 10.44
C ALA A 6 -14.64 26.85 8.99
N CYS A 7 -14.02 28.01 8.73
CA CYS A 7 -14.03 28.61 7.39
C CYS A 7 -12.74 28.34 6.57
N GLY A 8 -11.64 27.96 7.20
CA GLY A 8 -10.34 27.74 6.54
C GLY A 8 -9.57 29.02 6.17
N ALA A 9 -10.06 30.21 6.54
CA ALA A 9 -9.37 31.47 6.27
C ALA A 9 -8.03 31.54 6.99
N ILE A 10 -7.09 32.22 6.36
CA ILE A 10 -5.76 32.52 6.89
C ILE A 10 -5.69 34.00 7.18
N LYS A 11 -5.07 34.39 8.30
CA LYS A 11 -4.60 35.75 8.51
C LYS A 11 -3.20 35.79 9.10
N THR A 12 -2.46 36.84 8.75
CA THR A 12 -1.21 37.18 9.42
C THR A 12 -1.54 37.75 10.81
N PRO A 13 -0.88 37.28 11.89
CA PRO A 13 -1.07 37.87 13.20
C PRO A 13 -0.70 39.35 13.16
N TYR A 14 -1.53 40.20 13.75
CA TYR A 14 -1.26 41.61 13.92
C TYR A 14 -1.37 41.98 15.39
N VAL A 15 -0.41 42.77 15.87
CA VAL A 15 -0.41 43.31 17.24
C VAL A 15 -0.25 44.82 17.13
N ALA A 16 -1.25 45.54 17.64
CA ALA A 16 -1.24 46.99 17.70
C ALA A 16 -0.04 47.50 18.50
N LYS A 17 0.43 48.71 18.18
CA LYS A 17 1.38 49.43 19.02
C LYS A 17 0.61 50.18 20.13
N CYS A 18 1.27 50.49 21.23
CA CYS A 18 0.71 51.37 22.25
C CYS A 18 0.19 52.68 21.62
N PRO A 19 -1.05 53.12 21.89
CA PRO A 19 -1.59 54.35 21.30
C PRO A 19 -0.77 55.60 21.62
N GLN A 20 -0.22 55.67 22.85
CA GLN A 20 0.56 56.81 23.36
C GLN A 20 2.03 56.73 22.94
N HIS A 21 2.76 55.71 23.37
CA HIS A 21 4.22 55.63 23.20
C HIS A 21 4.66 55.00 21.87
N LYS A 22 3.72 54.45 21.08
CA LYS A 22 3.97 53.69 19.83
C LYS A 22 4.96 52.52 19.98
N GLN A 23 5.25 52.10 21.21
CA GLN A 23 6.08 50.94 21.51
C GLN A 23 5.25 49.66 21.69
N ARG A 24 5.92 48.51 21.60
CA ARG A 24 5.38 47.19 21.97
C ARG A 24 6.52 46.26 22.38
N ALA A 25 6.28 45.47 23.40
CA ALA A 25 7.13 44.36 23.84
C ALA A 25 6.24 43.13 24.06
N VAL A 26 6.86 41.95 24.08
CA VAL A 26 6.17 40.68 24.33
C VAL A 26 6.77 40.01 25.54
N ARG A 27 5.90 39.45 26.39
CA ARG A 27 6.29 38.53 27.45
C ARG A 27 5.96 37.12 26.98
N PHE A 28 6.99 36.30 26.83
CA PHE A 28 6.84 34.90 26.44
C PHE A 28 6.42 34.09 27.68
N PRO A 29 5.37 33.25 27.56
CA PRO A 29 5.08 32.24 28.57
C PRO A 29 6.16 31.16 28.55
N GLY A 30 6.27 30.37 29.63
CA GLY A 30 7.11 29.16 29.63
C GLY A 30 6.55 28.03 28.75
N THR A 31 5.42 28.24 28.07
CA THR A 31 4.75 27.28 27.18
C THR A 31 4.95 27.67 25.71
N ALA A 32 4.72 26.72 24.79
CA ALA A 32 4.73 26.97 23.35
C ALA A 32 3.39 27.55 22.81
N SER A 33 2.47 27.98 23.69
CA SER A 33 1.13 28.41 23.32
C SER A 33 1.09 29.88 22.91
N ALA A 34 0.66 30.16 21.67
CA ALA A 34 0.51 31.53 21.18
C ALA A 34 -0.64 32.29 21.87
N ALA A 35 -1.60 31.59 22.48
CA ALA A 35 -2.72 32.21 23.21
C ALA A 35 -2.29 32.82 24.55
N GLU A 36 -1.15 32.38 25.09
CA GLU A 36 -0.62 32.82 26.38
C GLU A 36 0.36 34.00 26.26
N LEU A 37 0.72 34.41 25.05
CA LEU A 37 1.56 35.58 24.82
C LEU A 37 0.90 36.84 25.38
N VAL A 38 1.67 37.68 26.06
CA VAL A 38 1.18 38.96 26.57
C VAL A 38 1.98 40.08 25.92
N PHE A 39 1.30 40.93 25.16
CA PHE A 39 1.87 42.12 24.54
C PHE A 39 1.63 43.32 25.45
N TYR A 40 2.67 44.11 25.71
CA TYR A 40 2.62 45.26 26.61
C TYR A 40 3.48 46.41 26.10
N CYS A 41 3.34 47.59 26.70
CA CYS A 41 4.19 48.74 26.42
C CYS A 41 5.22 48.90 27.55
N PRO A 42 6.53 48.97 27.27
CA PRO A 42 7.55 49.08 28.31
C PRO A 42 7.52 50.43 29.05
N GLU A 43 6.93 51.47 28.44
CA GLU A 43 6.79 52.81 29.05
C GLU A 43 5.50 52.98 29.87
N CYS A 44 4.52 52.08 29.74
CA CYS A 44 3.28 52.18 30.51
C CYS A 44 3.46 51.58 31.92
N PRO A 45 2.62 51.98 32.90
CA PRO A 45 2.64 51.38 34.23
C PRO A 45 2.59 49.84 34.19
N PRO A 46 3.33 49.14 35.07
CA PRO A 46 3.32 47.69 35.16
C PRO A 46 1.90 47.14 35.26
N GLY A 47 1.57 46.13 34.45
CA GLY A 47 0.22 45.55 34.38
C GLY A 47 -0.67 46.11 33.27
N THR A 48 -0.19 47.11 32.51
CA THR A 48 -0.90 47.58 31.30
C THR A 48 -0.58 46.67 30.12
N PHE A 49 -1.60 45.97 29.60
CA PHE A 49 -1.44 45.05 28.47
C PHE A 49 -2.10 45.63 27.21
N ILE A 50 -1.41 45.50 26.08
CA ILE A 50 -1.90 45.87 24.74
C ILE A 50 -2.84 44.78 24.21
N ASN A 51 -2.39 43.52 24.26
CA ASN A 51 -3.19 42.38 23.80
C ASN A 51 -2.72 41.08 24.47
N ARG A 52 -3.63 40.11 24.59
CA ARG A 52 -3.30 38.73 25.00
C ARG A 52 -3.50 37.79 23.81
N GLY A 53 -2.47 37.03 23.49
CA GLY A 53 -2.36 36.32 22.23
C GLY A 53 -2.46 37.27 21.03
N PHE A 54 -2.77 36.70 19.86
CA PHE A 54 -2.94 37.49 18.63
C PHE A 54 -4.39 37.92 18.37
N GLY A 55 -5.37 37.39 19.13
CA GLY A 55 -6.73 37.94 19.28
C GLY A 55 -7.48 38.32 18.00
N ALA A 56 -7.25 37.64 16.87
CA ALA A 56 -7.87 37.99 15.60
C ALA A 56 -9.18 37.23 15.39
N SER A 57 -10.25 37.92 15.00
CA SER A 57 -11.50 37.30 14.56
C SER A 57 -11.47 36.95 13.06
N CYS A 58 -12.27 35.96 12.70
CA CYS A 58 -12.49 35.62 11.31
C CYS A 58 -13.58 36.51 10.69
N ASP A 59 -13.36 36.99 9.46
CA ASP A 59 -14.32 37.85 8.73
C ASP A 59 -15.44 37.05 8.03
N CYS A 60 -15.57 35.75 8.33
CA CYS A 60 -16.57 34.92 7.68
C CYS A 60 -17.92 35.05 8.39
N ALA A 61 -19.00 34.73 7.68
CA ALA A 61 -20.36 34.73 8.23
C ALA A 61 -20.54 33.83 9.47
N LEU A 62 -19.65 32.87 9.70
CA LEU A 62 -19.66 31.99 10.88
C LEU A 62 -19.07 32.66 12.15
N GLY A 63 -18.43 33.82 12.04
CA GLY A 63 -17.72 34.47 13.14
C GLY A 63 -16.56 33.62 13.69
N GLY A 64 -16.15 33.87 14.94
CA GLY A 64 -15.15 33.06 15.65
C GLY A 64 -13.74 33.65 15.70
N ALA A 65 -12.92 33.11 16.61
CA ALA A 65 -11.52 33.47 16.78
C ALA A 65 -10.62 32.63 15.86
N LEU A 66 -9.54 33.25 15.36
CA LEU A 66 -8.48 32.57 14.63
C LEU A 66 -7.54 31.87 15.61
N SER A 67 -7.24 30.61 15.33
CA SER A 67 -6.25 29.82 16.06
C SER A 67 -4.86 30.15 15.52
N PHE A 68 -3.95 30.55 16.41
CA PHE A 68 -2.56 30.83 16.06
C PHE A 68 -1.65 29.73 16.60
N THR A 69 -0.79 29.20 15.74
CA THR A 69 0.23 28.23 16.14
C THR A 69 1.61 28.71 15.72
N VAL A 70 2.60 28.43 16.57
CA VAL A 70 4.01 28.75 16.31
C VAL A 70 4.58 27.57 15.53
N HIS A 71 4.90 27.79 14.24
CA HIS A 71 5.65 26.90 13.35
C HIS A 71 5.36 25.38 13.44
N ARG A 72 4.13 24.96 13.09
CA ARG A 72 3.87 23.59 12.59
C ARG A 72 3.10 23.67 11.28
N SER A 73 3.80 23.50 10.15
CA SER A 73 3.24 23.53 8.79
C SER A 73 1.99 22.65 8.65
N GLY A 74 1.99 21.48 9.28
CA GLY A 74 0.86 20.53 9.27
C GLY A 74 -0.45 21.03 9.89
N ASN A 75 -0.41 22.01 10.80
CA ASN A 75 -1.63 22.58 11.42
C ASN A 75 -2.29 23.63 10.53
N VAL A 76 -1.53 24.25 9.62
CA VAL A 76 -2.06 25.30 8.77
C VAL A 76 -2.67 24.70 7.52
N PHE A 77 -2.00 23.75 6.86
CA PHE A 77 -2.51 23.11 5.66
C PHE A 77 -2.02 21.66 5.61
N LYS A 78 -2.95 20.72 5.77
CA LYS A 78 -2.70 19.29 5.53
C LYS A 78 -3.53 18.85 4.32
N PRO A 79 -2.91 18.60 3.15
CA PRO A 79 -3.64 18.12 1.98
C PRO A 79 -4.30 16.77 2.31
N ARG A 80 -5.48 16.55 1.74
CA ARG A 80 -6.25 15.31 1.87
C ARG A 80 -6.46 14.75 0.49
N GLY A 81 -5.91 13.56 0.29
CA GLY A 81 -5.87 12.90 -0.99
C GLY A 81 -5.87 11.40 -0.84
N ILE A 82 -5.94 10.74 -1.98
CA ILE A 82 -5.80 9.31 -2.14
C ILE A 82 -4.63 9.06 -3.09
N SER A 83 -3.85 8.02 -2.81
CA SER A 83 -3.06 7.37 -3.84
C SER A 83 -3.79 6.09 -4.17
N MET A 84 -4.21 5.94 -5.43
CA MET A 84 -4.78 4.72 -5.95
C MET A 84 -3.80 4.15 -6.94
N ILE A 85 -3.42 2.91 -6.70
CA ILE A 85 -2.62 2.17 -7.66
C ILE A 85 -3.58 1.46 -8.56
N ASN A 86 -3.16 1.32 -9.81
CA ASN A 86 -3.96 0.65 -10.80
C ASN A 86 -5.35 1.26 -11.02
N PRO A 87 -5.40 2.60 -11.25
CA PRO A 87 -6.62 3.27 -11.66
C PRO A 87 -7.12 2.57 -12.94
N PRO A 88 -8.29 1.94 -12.90
CA PRO A 88 -8.74 1.14 -14.02
C PRO A 88 -8.97 2.03 -15.23
N ARG A 89 -8.17 1.85 -16.29
CA ARG A 89 -8.57 2.31 -17.62
C ARG A 89 -9.84 1.54 -17.98
N ARG A 90 -10.92 2.28 -18.29
CA ARG A 90 -12.25 1.69 -18.52
C ARG A 90 -12.20 0.53 -19.50
N GLU A 91 -11.40 0.66 -20.57
CA GLU A 91 -11.19 -0.38 -21.58
C GLU A 91 -10.55 -1.67 -21.02
N ILE A 92 -9.50 -1.54 -20.19
CA ILE A 92 -8.82 -2.69 -19.58
C ILE A 92 -9.74 -3.37 -18.57
N LEU A 93 -10.46 -2.58 -17.76
CA LEU A 93 -11.42 -3.11 -16.82
C LEU A 93 -12.53 -3.89 -17.53
N ILE A 94 -13.09 -3.35 -18.62
CA ILE A 94 -14.07 -4.05 -19.45
C ILE A 94 -13.51 -5.38 -19.95
N ARG A 95 -12.26 -5.42 -20.45
CA ARG A 95 -11.63 -6.67 -20.92
C ARG A 95 -11.47 -7.70 -19.80
N ILE A 96 -11.09 -7.27 -18.60
CA ILE A 96 -10.93 -8.17 -17.45
C ILE A 96 -12.30 -8.67 -16.97
N GLU A 97 -13.30 -7.80 -16.90
CA GLU A 97 -14.68 -8.19 -16.58
C GLU A 97 -15.22 -9.19 -17.60
N GLN A 98 -15.05 -8.92 -18.90
CA GLN A 98 -15.40 -9.83 -19.99
C GLN A 98 -14.61 -11.14 -19.96
N ALA A 99 -13.40 -11.15 -19.40
CA ALA A 99 -12.62 -12.37 -19.25
C ALA A 99 -13.13 -13.26 -18.11
N GLY A 100 -13.97 -12.76 -17.20
CA GLY A 100 -14.44 -13.48 -16.00
C GLY A 100 -14.19 -12.74 -14.68
N GLY A 101 -13.72 -11.49 -14.74
CA GLY A 101 -13.63 -10.61 -13.58
C GLY A 101 -12.67 -11.08 -12.48
N GLY A 102 -13.07 -10.84 -11.22
CA GLY A 102 -12.26 -11.13 -10.03
C GLY A 102 -12.08 -12.62 -9.76
N GLU A 103 -13.12 -13.43 -10.00
CA GLU A 103 -13.07 -14.89 -9.84
C GLU A 103 -11.98 -15.51 -10.71
N ARG A 104 -11.94 -15.16 -12.01
CA ARG A 104 -10.89 -15.66 -12.89
C ARG A 104 -9.51 -15.12 -12.51
N ALA A 105 -9.44 -13.87 -12.05
CA ALA A 105 -8.17 -13.33 -11.56
C ALA A 105 -7.65 -14.13 -10.37
N LEU A 106 -8.53 -14.54 -9.45
CA LEU A 106 -8.18 -15.39 -8.31
C LEU A 106 -7.70 -16.77 -8.77
N GLU A 107 -8.44 -17.43 -9.67
CA GLU A 107 -8.04 -18.72 -10.24
C GLU A 107 -6.67 -18.63 -10.93
N TRP A 108 -6.45 -17.60 -11.75
CA TRP A 108 -5.16 -17.35 -12.40
C TRP A 108 -4.02 -17.15 -11.41
N MET A 109 -4.26 -16.48 -10.28
CA MET A 109 -3.28 -16.33 -9.20
C MET A 109 -2.96 -17.67 -8.52
N LEU A 110 -3.98 -18.50 -8.25
CA LEU A 110 -3.84 -19.83 -7.65
C LEU A 110 -3.11 -20.81 -8.58
N GLU A 111 -3.27 -20.67 -9.89
CA GLU A 111 -2.52 -21.43 -10.90
C GLU A 111 -1.07 -20.96 -11.07
N GLY A 112 -0.63 -19.93 -10.33
CA GLY A 112 0.73 -19.41 -10.47
C GLY A 112 0.90 -18.49 -11.68
N MET A 113 -0.15 -17.73 -12.03
CA MET A 113 -0.12 -16.67 -13.06
C MET A 113 0.44 -17.15 -14.40
N VAL A 114 -0.03 -18.31 -14.89
CA VAL A 114 0.40 -18.88 -16.18
C VAL A 114 -0.03 -17.97 -17.33
N GLY A 115 0.86 -17.75 -18.31
CA GLY A 115 0.66 -16.78 -19.40
C GLY A 115 1.03 -15.36 -19.00
N ARG A 116 1.19 -14.43 -19.96
CA ARG A 116 1.63 -13.06 -19.63
C ARG A 116 0.50 -12.22 -19.03
N ARG A 117 -0.74 -12.50 -19.42
CA ARG A 117 -1.94 -11.77 -19.00
C ARG A 117 -3.04 -12.73 -18.58
N LEU A 118 -3.95 -12.25 -17.73
CA LEU A 118 -5.17 -12.94 -17.36
C LEU A 118 -6.00 -13.41 -18.58
N THR A 119 -6.00 -12.65 -19.68
CA THR A 119 -6.77 -12.98 -20.89
C THR A 119 -6.16 -14.11 -21.72
N GLU A 120 -4.91 -14.48 -21.46
CA GLU A 120 -4.19 -15.54 -22.18
C GLU A 120 -4.31 -16.91 -21.49
N SER A 121 -4.81 -16.95 -20.24
CA SER A 121 -5.14 -18.20 -19.57
C SER A 121 -6.41 -18.86 -20.16
N ALA A 122 -6.68 -20.12 -19.84
CA ALA A 122 -7.88 -20.81 -20.31
C ALA A 122 -9.16 -20.04 -19.92
N ALA A 123 -10.19 -20.05 -20.78
CA ALA A 123 -11.42 -19.29 -20.59
C ALA A 123 -12.11 -19.63 -19.25
N ALA A 124 -12.75 -18.63 -18.61
CA ALA A 124 -13.59 -18.88 -17.43
C ALA A 124 -14.71 -19.86 -17.82
N GLN A 125 -14.81 -20.96 -17.09
CA GLN A 125 -15.83 -22.00 -17.29
C GLN A 125 -17.05 -21.84 -16.37
N ASN A 126 -17.14 -20.74 -15.60
CA ASN A 126 -18.28 -20.50 -14.71
C ASN A 126 -19.53 -20.05 -15.51
N PRO A 127 -20.67 -20.77 -15.39
CA PRO A 127 -21.94 -20.40 -15.99
C PRO A 127 -22.38 -18.95 -15.74
N ALA A 128 -22.09 -18.37 -14.57
CA ALA A 128 -22.49 -17.01 -14.21
C ALA A 128 -21.69 -15.93 -14.97
N SER A 129 -20.38 -16.11 -15.13
CA SER A 129 -19.54 -15.20 -15.91
C SER A 129 -19.83 -15.32 -17.41
N ILE A 130 -20.06 -16.54 -17.89
CA ILE A 130 -20.44 -16.81 -19.28
C ILE A 130 -21.81 -16.20 -19.59
N ARG A 131 -22.78 -16.33 -18.66
CA ARG A 131 -24.09 -15.68 -18.75
C ARG A 131 -23.95 -14.16 -18.93
N LYS A 132 -23.21 -13.49 -18.04
CA LYS A 132 -22.97 -12.04 -18.13
C LYS A 132 -22.28 -11.63 -19.44
N LEU A 133 -21.32 -12.43 -19.92
CA LEU A 133 -20.64 -12.20 -21.19
C LEU A 133 -21.59 -12.30 -22.39
N LEU A 134 -22.50 -13.28 -22.37
CA LEU A 134 -23.49 -13.47 -23.44
C LEU A 134 -24.61 -12.42 -23.36
N GLU A 135 -25.01 -11.99 -22.16
CA GLU A 135 -25.92 -10.85 -21.96
C GLU A 135 -25.33 -9.57 -22.57
N ASP A 136 -24.06 -9.28 -22.29
CA ASP A 136 -23.34 -8.12 -22.84
C ASP A 136 -23.19 -8.17 -24.37
N ARG A 137 -23.23 -9.38 -24.97
CA ARG A 137 -23.24 -9.59 -26.43
C ARG A 137 -24.63 -9.53 -27.05
N GLY A 138 -25.67 -9.29 -26.25
CA GLY A 138 -27.04 -9.13 -26.71
C GLY A 138 -27.77 -10.43 -27.01
N PHE A 139 -27.32 -11.56 -26.44
CA PHE A 139 -28.09 -12.81 -26.50
C PHE A 139 -29.28 -12.74 -25.52
N ASP A 140 -30.38 -13.38 -25.87
CA ASP A 140 -31.56 -13.49 -25.01
C ASP A 140 -31.39 -14.61 -23.97
N ASP A 141 -32.07 -14.50 -22.84
CA ASP A 141 -31.92 -15.39 -21.68
C ASP A 141 -32.13 -16.88 -22.01
N ALA A 142 -33.02 -17.16 -22.98
CA ALA A 142 -33.26 -18.51 -23.47
C ALA A 142 -32.06 -19.08 -24.24
N THR A 143 -31.46 -18.31 -25.15
CA THR A 143 -30.25 -18.73 -25.89
C THR A 143 -29.06 -18.86 -24.97
N ILE A 144 -28.90 -17.96 -24.00
CA ILE A 144 -27.83 -18.02 -23.00
C ILE A 144 -27.91 -19.31 -22.19
N SER A 145 -29.11 -19.63 -21.69
CA SER A 145 -29.35 -20.84 -20.91
C SER A 145 -29.11 -22.10 -21.74
N ALA A 146 -29.49 -22.09 -23.02
CA ALA A 146 -29.22 -23.19 -23.96
C ALA A 146 -27.71 -23.34 -24.26
N MET A 147 -26.99 -22.23 -24.47
CA MET A 147 -25.54 -22.24 -24.71
C MET A 147 -24.76 -22.75 -23.50
N ILE A 148 -25.12 -22.32 -22.29
CA ILE A 148 -24.52 -22.81 -21.05
C ILE A 148 -24.81 -24.31 -20.87
N SER A 149 -26.03 -24.76 -21.16
CA SER A 149 -26.42 -26.17 -21.04
C SER A 149 -25.81 -27.07 -22.12
N ALA A 150 -25.45 -26.51 -23.27
CA ALA A 150 -24.83 -27.22 -24.39
C ALA A 150 -23.29 -27.20 -24.33
N MET A 151 -22.70 -26.46 -23.38
CA MET A 151 -21.26 -26.57 -23.13
C MET A 151 -20.96 -27.99 -22.62
N PRO A 152 -19.88 -28.62 -23.12
CA PRO A 152 -19.49 -29.92 -22.63
C PRO A 152 -19.27 -29.82 -21.12
N ASP A 153 -19.91 -30.73 -20.36
CA ASP A 153 -19.57 -31.01 -18.96
C ASP A 153 -18.09 -31.41 -18.94
N THR A 154 -17.23 -30.42 -18.78
CA THR A 154 -15.79 -30.60 -18.55
C THR A 154 -15.55 -30.76 -17.06
N SER A 155 -16.42 -31.53 -16.41
CA SER A 155 -16.19 -32.13 -15.10
C SER A 155 -15.03 -33.14 -15.10
N GLU A 156 -14.35 -33.33 -16.24
CA GLU A 156 -13.07 -34.05 -16.31
C GLU A 156 -11.84 -33.24 -15.86
N SER A 157 -11.97 -31.94 -15.57
CA SER A 157 -11.06 -31.29 -14.61
C SER A 157 -11.83 -31.04 -13.32
N GLY A 158 -11.74 -31.95 -12.36
CA GLY A 158 -12.32 -31.86 -11.02
C GLY A 158 -11.74 -30.72 -10.18
N LYS A 159 -11.81 -29.48 -10.68
CA LYS A 159 -11.48 -28.27 -9.94
C LYS A 159 -12.64 -27.94 -9.02
N SER A 160 -12.58 -28.45 -7.80
CA SER A 160 -13.43 -28.02 -6.70
C SER A 160 -13.39 -26.49 -6.62
N THR A 161 -14.55 -25.84 -6.71
CA THR A 161 -14.67 -24.42 -6.39
C THR A 161 -14.29 -24.23 -4.93
N LEU A 162 -13.19 -23.51 -4.67
CA LEU A 162 -12.68 -23.28 -3.32
C LEU A 162 -13.78 -22.70 -2.41
N ALA A 163 -14.22 -23.44 -1.41
CA ALA A 163 -15.24 -22.96 -0.48
C ALA A 163 -14.62 -21.91 0.46
N LEU A 164 -14.97 -20.64 0.25
CA LEU A 164 -14.52 -19.51 1.05
C LEU A 164 -15.71 -18.79 1.67
N ASP A 165 -15.48 -18.12 2.81
CA ASP A 165 -16.41 -17.11 3.30
C ASP A 165 -16.67 -16.06 2.19
N PRO A 166 -17.93 -15.62 1.96
CA PRO A 166 -18.25 -14.70 0.86
C PRO A 166 -17.51 -13.35 0.91
N GLU A 167 -17.28 -12.80 2.11
CA GLU A 167 -16.55 -11.54 2.25
C GLU A 167 -15.06 -11.74 1.97
N LEU A 168 -14.48 -12.83 2.48
CA LEU A 168 -13.10 -13.20 2.18
C LEU A 168 -12.90 -13.46 0.68
N ARG A 169 -13.84 -14.15 0.03
CA ARG A 169 -13.83 -14.37 -1.41
C ARG A 169 -13.82 -13.05 -2.17
N ALA A 170 -14.68 -12.10 -1.79
CA ALA A 170 -14.71 -10.78 -2.40
C ALA A 170 -13.38 -10.03 -2.19
N ASP A 171 -12.75 -10.18 -1.03
CA ASP A 171 -11.40 -9.64 -0.77
C ASP A 171 -10.34 -10.27 -1.66
N ALA A 172 -10.34 -11.61 -1.77
CA ALA A 172 -9.40 -12.37 -2.59
C ALA A 172 -9.52 -12.05 -4.07
N GLU A 173 -10.75 -12.03 -4.60
CA GLU A 173 -11.05 -11.64 -5.98
C GLU A 173 -10.66 -10.19 -6.27
N ARG A 174 -10.89 -9.27 -5.32
CA ARG A 174 -10.48 -7.86 -5.45
C ARG A 174 -8.97 -7.72 -5.53
N GLN A 175 -8.22 -8.37 -4.63
CA GLN A 175 -6.75 -8.32 -4.63
C GLN A 175 -6.16 -8.98 -5.87
N ALA A 176 -6.68 -10.14 -6.29
CA ALA A 176 -6.25 -10.81 -7.51
C ALA A 176 -6.52 -9.95 -8.76
N LYS A 177 -7.67 -9.28 -8.82
CA LYS A 177 -7.99 -8.32 -9.87
C LYS A 177 -7.01 -7.14 -9.89
N GLN A 178 -6.58 -6.64 -8.73
CA GLN A 178 -5.55 -5.61 -8.65
C GLN A 178 -4.21 -6.10 -9.21
N VAL A 179 -3.83 -7.36 -8.98
CA VAL A 179 -2.64 -7.93 -9.65
C VAL A 179 -2.83 -7.99 -11.15
N ALA A 180 -3.94 -8.58 -11.62
CA ALA A 180 -4.22 -8.76 -13.05
C ALA A 180 -4.24 -7.45 -13.84
N LEU A 181 -4.85 -6.41 -13.29
CA LEU A 181 -4.88 -5.09 -13.88
C LEU A 181 -3.47 -4.46 -13.91
N ALA A 182 -2.66 -4.65 -12.86
CA ALA A 182 -1.35 -4.02 -12.74
C ALA A 182 -0.32 -4.64 -13.69
N THR A 183 -0.43 -5.94 -13.93
CA THR A 183 0.43 -6.68 -14.86
C THR A 183 -0.12 -6.72 -16.29
N PHE A 184 -1.21 -6.00 -16.58
CA PHE A 184 -1.91 -6.13 -17.87
C PHE A 184 -1.10 -5.56 -19.04
N GLU A 185 -0.55 -4.35 -18.86
CA GLU A 185 0.20 -3.66 -19.92
C GLU A 185 1.65 -4.16 -20.02
N SER A 186 2.27 -4.44 -18.87
CA SER A 186 3.64 -4.91 -18.79
C SER A 186 3.84 -5.91 -17.65
N ARG A 187 4.66 -6.91 -17.93
CA ARG A 187 5.08 -7.97 -17.01
C ARG A 187 6.36 -8.59 -17.57
N ILE A 188 7.50 -8.28 -16.94
CA ILE A 188 8.81 -8.80 -17.32
C ILE A 188 9.23 -9.82 -16.25
N THR A 189 9.47 -11.04 -16.70
CA THR A 189 9.86 -12.16 -15.83
C THR A 189 11.37 -12.40 -15.88
N ILE A 190 11.90 -13.15 -14.91
CA ILE A 190 13.30 -13.61 -14.93
C ILE A 190 13.57 -14.46 -16.19
N ALA A 191 12.58 -15.22 -16.67
CA ALA A 191 12.70 -15.98 -17.91
C ALA A 191 12.84 -15.05 -19.14
N ASP A 192 12.15 -13.90 -19.15
CA ASP A 192 12.35 -12.89 -20.20
C ASP A 192 13.76 -12.27 -20.12
N LEU A 193 14.29 -12.00 -18.92
CA LEU A 193 15.68 -11.53 -18.75
C LEU A 193 16.69 -12.54 -19.30
N LEU A 194 16.51 -13.82 -18.97
CA LEU A 194 17.36 -14.90 -19.47
C LEU A 194 17.28 -15.05 -20.99
N ALA A 195 16.10 -14.90 -21.57
CA ALA A 195 15.90 -14.98 -23.02
C ALA A 195 16.55 -13.81 -23.77
N ARG A 196 16.56 -12.61 -23.18
CA ARG A 196 17.09 -11.38 -23.79
C ARG A 196 18.58 -11.16 -23.53
N SER A 197 19.13 -11.73 -22.46
CA SER A 197 20.52 -11.50 -22.08
C SER A 197 21.51 -12.18 -23.02
N THR A 198 22.48 -11.40 -23.49
CA THR A 198 23.62 -11.83 -24.30
C THR A 198 24.90 -12.08 -23.49
N SER A 199 24.94 -11.64 -22.22
CA SER A 199 26.08 -11.82 -21.33
C SER A 199 25.98 -13.15 -20.60
N GLU A 200 26.98 -14.02 -20.75
CA GLU A 200 26.97 -15.33 -20.09
C GLU A 200 26.93 -15.21 -18.56
N MET A 201 27.64 -14.22 -18.00
CA MET A 201 27.62 -13.94 -16.56
C MET A 201 26.21 -13.64 -16.04
N LEU A 202 25.45 -12.79 -16.74
CA LEU A 202 24.07 -12.47 -16.36
C LEU A 202 23.14 -13.69 -16.56
N ARG A 203 23.39 -14.48 -17.62
CA ARG A 203 22.60 -15.70 -17.87
C ARG A 203 22.81 -16.74 -16.76
N ASP A 204 24.04 -16.95 -16.31
CA ASP A 204 24.37 -17.81 -15.18
C ASP A 204 23.69 -17.32 -13.90
N GLN A 205 23.74 -16.02 -13.65
CA GLN A 205 23.07 -15.38 -12.52
C GLN A 205 21.55 -15.61 -12.55
N TYR A 206 20.90 -15.44 -13.69
CA TYR A 206 19.45 -15.70 -13.83
C TYR A 206 19.08 -17.18 -13.75
N ARG A 207 19.98 -18.09 -14.12
CA ARG A 207 19.76 -19.55 -14.09
C ARG A 207 20.00 -20.17 -12.71
N ALA A 208 20.98 -19.66 -11.97
CA ALA A 208 21.45 -20.29 -10.73
C ALA A 208 21.21 -19.39 -9.50
N GLU A 209 21.77 -18.17 -9.51
CA GLU A 209 21.78 -17.30 -8.33
C GLU A 209 20.39 -16.76 -7.99
N TYR A 210 19.63 -16.30 -8.98
CA TYR A 210 18.27 -15.78 -8.77
C TYR A 210 17.32 -16.87 -8.23
N PRO A 211 17.21 -18.07 -8.85
CA PRO A 211 16.41 -19.14 -8.28
C PRO A 211 16.86 -19.60 -6.89
N ARG A 212 18.17 -19.59 -6.60
CA ARG A 212 18.69 -19.91 -5.26
C ARG A 212 18.18 -18.90 -4.24
N ALA A 213 18.37 -17.61 -4.50
CA ALA A 213 18.00 -16.52 -3.60
C ALA A 213 16.48 -16.46 -3.37
N LEU A 214 15.67 -16.70 -4.42
CA LEU A 214 14.22 -16.81 -4.32
C LEU A 214 13.78 -17.96 -3.39
N ARG A 215 14.32 -19.16 -3.57
CA ARG A 215 14.02 -20.32 -2.71
C ARG A 215 14.43 -20.05 -1.26
N ARG A 216 15.64 -19.52 -1.06
CA ARG A 216 16.17 -19.18 0.27
C ARG A 216 15.27 -18.16 0.99
N ALA A 217 14.74 -17.18 0.26
CA ALA A 217 13.83 -16.17 0.80
C ALA A 217 12.36 -16.62 0.90
N GLY A 218 12.01 -17.82 0.43
CA GLY A 218 10.61 -18.29 0.36
C GLY A 218 9.74 -17.51 -0.62
N ILE A 219 10.32 -16.96 -1.68
CA ILE A 219 9.59 -16.15 -2.66
C ILE A 219 9.36 -16.99 -3.91
N GLU A 220 8.10 -17.13 -4.31
CA GLU A 220 7.72 -17.86 -5.52
C GLU A 220 8.25 -17.16 -6.77
N ARG A 221 8.08 -15.84 -6.82
CA ARG A 221 8.48 -15.02 -7.98
C ARG A 221 8.60 -13.54 -7.63
N ILE A 222 9.44 -12.88 -8.40
CA ILE A 222 9.51 -11.42 -8.49
C ILE A 222 9.46 -11.02 -9.96
N GLU A 223 8.63 -10.04 -10.29
CA GLU A 223 8.39 -9.62 -11.66
C GLU A 223 8.37 -8.10 -11.76
N LEU A 224 8.96 -7.58 -12.85
CA LEU A 224 9.04 -6.15 -13.11
C LEU A 224 7.83 -5.69 -13.94
N ILE A 225 7.21 -4.61 -13.50
CA ILE A 225 6.19 -3.86 -14.22
C ILE A 225 6.79 -2.48 -14.51
N ASP A 226 7.32 -2.30 -15.72
CA ASP A 226 7.96 -1.05 -16.17
C ASP A 226 6.95 0.06 -16.52
N LYS A 227 5.65 -0.26 -16.56
CA LYS A 227 4.52 0.65 -16.83
C LYS A 227 3.45 0.52 -15.77
N PHE A 228 3.83 0.69 -14.50
CA PHE A 228 2.93 0.59 -13.36
C PHE A 228 2.12 1.88 -13.18
N PRO A 229 0.79 1.86 -13.31
CA PRO A 229 -0.03 3.06 -13.23
C PRO A 229 -0.36 3.46 -11.78
N VAL A 230 -0.10 4.72 -11.44
CA VAL A 230 -0.39 5.30 -10.11
C VAL A 230 -1.19 6.59 -10.29
N LEU A 231 -2.41 6.62 -9.74
CA LEU A 231 -3.22 7.83 -9.60
C LEU A 231 -2.95 8.45 -8.23
N THR A 232 -2.45 9.67 -8.21
CA THR A 232 -2.42 10.50 -7.00
C THR A 232 -3.49 11.57 -7.13
N ALA A 233 -4.46 11.57 -6.23
CA ALA A 233 -5.59 12.49 -6.26
C ALA A 233 -5.70 13.27 -4.95
N GLN A 234 -6.01 14.57 -5.04
CA GLN A 234 -6.26 15.44 -3.90
C GLN A 234 -7.68 15.98 -4.00
N PHE A 235 -8.48 15.73 -2.97
CA PHE A 235 -9.89 16.14 -2.91
C PHE A 235 -10.11 17.31 -1.95
N GLY A 236 -9.11 17.68 -1.15
CA GLY A 236 -9.21 18.80 -0.25
C GLY A 236 -8.03 18.99 0.68
N TYR A 237 -8.26 19.67 1.79
CA TYR A 237 -7.30 19.84 2.87
C TYR A 237 -8.01 20.00 4.22
N THR A 238 -7.29 19.79 5.31
CA THR A 238 -7.72 20.15 6.67
C THR A 238 -6.79 21.20 7.26
N ARG A 239 -7.28 21.98 8.22
CA ARG A 239 -6.47 22.85 9.08
C ARG A 239 -6.75 22.48 10.54
N GLY A 240 -5.75 22.53 11.38
CA GLY A 240 -5.81 22.10 12.77
C GLY A 240 -5.34 20.68 12.98
N LYS A 241 -6.01 19.97 13.89
CA LYS A 241 -5.63 18.62 14.30
C LYS A 241 -5.88 17.59 13.17
N PRO A 242 -5.04 16.57 13.03
CA PRO A 242 -5.12 15.67 11.89
C PRO A 242 -6.21 14.58 12.00
N ASN A 243 -6.76 14.33 13.19
CA ASN A 243 -7.65 13.21 13.44
C ASN A 243 -9.07 13.46 12.89
N PRO A 244 -9.78 12.41 12.42
CA PRO A 244 -11.20 12.49 12.10
C PRO A 244 -12.00 13.03 13.29
N GLY A 245 -12.94 13.94 13.03
CA GLY A 245 -13.76 14.59 14.07
C GLY A 245 -13.12 15.83 14.70
N ASP A 246 -11.80 15.92 14.75
CA ASP A 246 -11.09 17.06 15.36
C ASP A 246 -10.90 18.26 14.41
N SER A 247 -11.22 18.11 13.12
CA SER A 247 -11.05 19.16 12.12
C SER A 247 -12.00 19.01 10.94
N ARG A 248 -12.30 20.12 10.27
CA ARG A 248 -13.22 20.15 9.12
C ARG A 248 -12.47 19.94 7.80
N LEU A 249 -12.90 18.94 7.03
CA LEU A 249 -12.43 18.75 5.65
C LEU A 249 -12.92 19.91 4.77
N ARG A 250 -11.99 20.56 4.08
CA ARG A 250 -12.25 21.53 3.04
C ARG A 250 -12.03 20.89 1.69
N THR A 251 -13.12 20.54 1.03
CA THR A 251 -13.09 19.96 -0.32
C THR A 251 -12.82 21.04 -1.36
N TYR A 252 -12.09 20.69 -2.42
CA TYR A 252 -12.06 21.54 -3.62
C TYR A 252 -13.42 21.49 -4.31
N ARG A 253 -13.91 22.66 -4.75
CA ARG A 253 -15.22 22.79 -5.38
C ARG A 253 -15.17 23.76 -6.54
N GLU A 254 -15.96 23.47 -7.57
CA GLU A 254 -16.27 24.40 -8.66
C GLU A 254 -17.12 25.58 -8.16
N LYS A 255 -17.21 26.64 -8.97
CA LYS A 255 -18.14 27.75 -8.68
C LYS A 255 -19.60 27.30 -8.63
N THR A 256 -19.93 26.21 -9.33
CA THR A 256 -21.25 25.56 -9.34
C THR A 256 -21.55 24.78 -8.05
N GLY A 257 -20.55 24.54 -7.20
CA GLY A 257 -20.67 23.78 -5.95
C GLY A 257 -20.32 22.29 -6.08
N GLU A 258 -20.06 21.80 -7.30
CA GLU A 258 -19.63 20.42 -7.56
C GLU A 258 -18.25 20.13 -6.96
N TYR A 259 -18.01 18.89 -6.56
CA TYR A 259 -16.73 18.46 -5.98
C TYR A 259 -15.67 18.27 -7.07
N ILE A 260 -14.47 18.78 -6.81
CA ILE A 260 -13.30 18.59 -7.68
C ILE A 260 -12.29 17.67 -6.99
N VAL A 261 -11.76 16.73 -7.75
CA VAL A 261 -10.59 15.94 -7.36
C VAL A 261 -9.48 16.25 -8.36
N TYR A 262 -8.39 16.85 -7.88
CA TYR A 262 -7.20 17.08 -8.70
C TYR A 262 -6.37 15.80 -8.70
N GLY A 263 -6.41 15.07 -9.81
CA GLY A 263 -5.70 13.83 -10.01
C GLY A 263 -4.54 13.98 -10.99
N ASP A 264 -3.45 13.28 -10.71
CA ASP A 264 -2.36 13.04 -11.63
C ASP A 264 -2.19 11.53 -11.82
N LEU A 265 -2.17 11.09 -13.08
CA LEU A 265 -1.99 9.69 -13.47
C LEU A 265 -0.58 9.52 -14.04
N ALA A 266 0.32 9.00 -13.21
CA ALA A 266 1.69 8.71 -13.61
C ALA A 266 1.88 7.23 -13.94
N GLN A 267 2.84 6.92 -14.80
CA GLN A 267 3.40 5.58 -14.97
C GLN A 267 4.78 5.54 -14.35
N THR A 268 5.08 4.49 -13.60
CA THR A 268 6.34 4.29 -12.88
C THR A 268 6.78 2.83 -12.96
N GLU A 269 7.91 2.49 -12.36
CA GLU A 269 8.34 1.10 -12.18
C GLU A 269 7.76 0.50 -10.90
N ALA A 270 7.44 -0.78 -10.96
CA ALA A 270 7.11 -1.57 -9.79
C ALA A 270 7.66 -2.99 -9.87
N LEU A 271 7.93 -3.57 -8.71
CA LEU A 271 8.18 -4.99 -8.54
C LEU A 271 6.95 -5.63 -7.89
N LEU A 272 6.40 -6.66 -8.53
CA LEU A 272 5.48 -7.59 -7.88
C LEU A 272 6.32 -8.67 -7.20
N VAL A 273 6.12 -8.84 -5.89
CA VAL A 273 6.70 -9.93 -5.12
C VAL A 273 5.58 -10.84 -4.67
N LYS A 274 5.65 -12.14 -4.99
CA LYS A 274 4.70 -13.16 -4.54
C LYS A 274 5.44 -14.20 -3.70
N LEU A 275 5.01 -14.38 -2.47
CA LEU A 275 5.56 -15.38 -1.55
C LEU A 275 5.19 -16.79 -1.99
N ASP A 276 6.04 -17.75 -1.66
CA ASP A 276 5.77 -19.17 -1.87
C ASP A 276 4.68 -19.66 -0.87
N PRO A 277 3.48 -20.04 -1.35
CA PRO A 277 2.41 -20.50 -0.46
C PRO A 277 2.78 -21.72 0.38
N VAL A 278 3.65 -22.61 -0.12
CA VAL A 278 4.12 -23.79 0.63
C VAL A 278 4.97 -23.35 1.82
N MET A 279 5.81 -22.32 1.63
CA MET A 279 6.61 -21.76 2.71
C MET A 279 5.75 -20.97 3.71
N VAL A 280 4.73 -20.24 3.23
CA VAL A 280 3.76 -19.57 4.12
C VAL A 280 3.00 -20.59 4.97
N LEU A 281 2.51 -21.68 4.36
CA LEU A 281 1.83 -22.76 5.08
C LEU A 281 2.76 -23.41 6.11
N SER A 282 4.00 -23.74 5.71
CA SER A 282 5.00 -24.33 6.60
C SER A 282 5.29 -23.43 7.81
N TRP A 283 5.35 -22.12 7.60
CA TRP A 283 5.52 -21.14 8.67
C TRP A 283 4.31 -21.07 9.60
N LEU A 284 3.09 -21.05 9.05
CA LEU A 284 1.85 -21.08 9.85
C LEU A 284 1.76 -22.35 10.71
N LEU A 285 2.09 -23.51 10.15
CA LEU A 285 2.15 -24.78 10.89
C LEU A 285 3.15 -24.73 12.05
N ARG A 286 4.35 -24.17 11.82
CA ARG A 286 5.36 -23.98 12.88
C ARG A 286 4.96 -22.96 13.94
N LYS A 287 4.14 -21.96 13.58
CA LYS A 287 3.52 -21.02 14.54
C LYS A 287 2.42 -21.68 15.39
N GLY A 288 2.01 -22.91 15.07
CA GLY A 288 1.03 -23.68 15.82
C GLY A 288 -0.41 -23.61 15.27
N PHE A 289 -0.60 -23.04 14.07
CA PHE A 289 -1.92 -23.08 13.43
C PHE A 289 -2.23 -24.51 12.95
N ALA A 290 -3.42 -25.01 13.28
CA ALA A 290 -3.87 -26.34 12.88
C ALA A 290 -4.43 -26.30 11.44
N LEU A 291 -3.58 -26.56 10.46
CA LEU A 291 -3.94 -26.61 9.03
C LEU A 291 -3.58 -27.97 8.43
N PRO A 292 -4.31 -28.44 7.41
CA PRO A 292 -3.85 -29.53 6.56
C PRO A 292 -2.46 -29.23 5.98
N ASN A 293 -1.60 -30.24 5.91
CA ASN A 293 -0.33 -30.10 5.20
C ASN A 293 -0.59 -30.19 3.69
N ALA A 294 0.14 -29.39 2.90
CA ALA A 294 0.03 -29.35 1.45
C ALA A 294 1.43 -29.18 0.85
N SER A 295 1.65 -29.81 -0.31
CA SER A 295 2.97 -29.81 -0.97
C SER A 295 3.01 -29.02 -2.26
N GLY A 296 1.86 -28.77 -2.88
CA GLY A 296 1.75 -27.92 -4.07
C GLY A 296 1.36 -26.48 -3.72
N ASN A 297 1.90 -25.51 -4.47
CA ASN A 297 1.61 -24.08 -4.25
C ASN A 297 0.11 -23.78 -4.27
N ARG A 298 -0.64 -24.38 -5.20
CA ARG A 298 -2.09 -24.21 -5.29
C ARG A 298 -2.80 -24.74 -4.05
N GLU A 299 -2.54 -26.00 -3.71
CA GLU A 299 -3.15 -26.68 -2.55
C GLU A 299 -2.83 -25.94 -1.25
N ALA A 300 -1.60 -25.46 -1.08
CA ALA A 300 -1.18 -24.67 0.07
C ALA A 300 -1.90 -23.32 0.13
N ALA A 301 -1.99 -22.60 -0.99
CA ALA A 301 -2.72 -21.33 -1.08
C ALA A 301 -4.22 -21.52 -0.75
N GLU A 302 -4.85 -22.55 -1.33
CA GLU A 302 -6.25 -22.91 -1.08
C GLU A 302 -6.47 -23.28 0.40
N THR A 303 -5.56 -24.05 0.99
CA THR A 303 -5.60 -24.42 2.42
C THR A 303 -5.54 -23.21 3.33
N ILE A 304 -4.63 -22.27 3.06
CA ILE A 304 -4.51 -21.04 3.84
C ILE A 304 -5.77 -20.17 3.68
N LEU A 305 -6.21 -19.94 2.44
CA LEU A 305 -7.38 -19.12 2.15
C LEU A 305 -8.65 -19.69 2.78
N ALA A 306 -8.86 -21.01 2.75
CA ALA A 306 -10.02 -21.64 3.38
C ALA A 306 -10.07 -21.44 4.91
N ALA A 307 -8.93 -21.20 5.55
CA ALA A 307 -8.84 -20.98 7.00
C ALA A 307 -8.77 -19.49 7.40
N MET A 308 -8.58 -18.57 6.45
CA MET A 308 -8.60 -17.14 6.71
C MET A 308 -10.03 -16.65 7.01
N GLY A 309 -10.12 -15.59 7.81
CA GLY A 309 -11.32 -14.75 7.96
C GLY A 309 -11.25 -13.47 7.11
N PRO A 310 -12.39 -12.79 6.87
CA PRO A 310 -12.46 -11.54 6.09
C PRO A 310 -11.59 -10.41 6.64
N ALA A 311 -11.15 -9.48 5.78
CA ALA A 311 -10.21 -8.42 6.18
C ALA A 311 -10.78 -7.42 7.21
N ASP A 312 -12.11 -7.21 7.22
CA ASP A 312 -12.78 -6.30 8.16
C ASP A 312 -12.93 -6.91 9.57
N ARG A 313 -12.87 -8.25 9.66
CA ARG A 313 -12.97 -9.03 10.91
C ARG A 313 -11.99 -10.20 10.86
N PRO A 314 -10.68 -9.90 10.81
CA PRO A 314 -9.68 -10.92 10.59
C PRO A 314 -9.58 -11.84 11.82
N ASN A 315 -9.46 -13.14 11.57
CA ASN A 315 -9.11 -14.10 12.61
C ASN A 315 -7.58 -14.11 12.84
N ASP A 316 -7.11 -14.83 13.85
CA ASP A 316 -5.68 -14.87 14.21
C ASP A 316 -4.77 -15.31 13.04
N LEU A 317 -5.26 -16.22 12.20
CA LEU A 317 -4.53 -16.68 11.01
C LEU A 317 -4.45 -15.58 9.96
N THR A 318 -5.56 -14.89 9.67
CA THR A 318 -5.58 -13.74 8.76
C THR A 318 -4.66 -12.63 9.26
N GLU A 319 -4.69 -12.30 10.55
CA GLU A 319 -3.79 -11.33 11.16
C GLU A 319 -2.31 -11.74 10.98
N ALA A 320 -1.97 -13.02 11.19
CA ALA A 320 -0.62 -13.53 10.99
C ALA A 320 -0.16 -13.43 9.52
N VAL A 321 -1.02 -13.77 8.55
CA VAL A 321 -0.73 -13.65 7.12
C VAL A 321 -0.54 -12.18 6.73
N ILE A 322 -1.41 -11.29 7.21
CA ILE A 322 -1.29 -9.84 6.99
C ILE A 322 0.05 -9.34 7.55
N GLU A 323 0.36 -9.67 8.80
CA GLU A 323 1.60 -9.27 9.46
C GLU A 323 2.83 -9.76 8.71
N LEU A 324 2.81 -11.00 8.21
CA LEU A 324 3.91 -11.58 7.43
C LEU A 324 4.14 -10.81 6.13
N VAL A 325 3.12 -10.71 5.27
CA VAL A 325 3.25 -10.08 3.94
C VAL A 325 3.67 -8.62 4.09
N HIS A 326 3.10 -7.91 5.06
CA HIS A 326 3.43 -6.52 5.35
C HIS A 326 4.86 -6.36 5.90
N SER A 327 5.28 -7.22 6.84
CA SER A 327 6.64 -7.18 7.40
C SER A 327 7.70 -7.48 6.34
N ILE A 328 7.44 -8.44 5.43
CA ILE A 328 8.35 -8.74 4.32
C ILE A 328 8.41 -7.56 3.36
N SER A 329 7.28 -6.93 3.03
CA SER A 329 7.25 -5.73 2.17
C SER A 329 8.12 -4.60 2.74
N HIS A 330 8.05 -4.36 4.04
CA HIS A 330 8.88 -3.36 4.71
C HIS A 330 10.38 -3.71 4.70
N ALA A 331 10.72 -4.95 5.00
CA ALA A 331 12.11 -5.43 4.93
C ALA A 331 12.66 -5.30 3.50
N PHE A 332 11.85 -5.68 2.51
CA PHE A 332 12.17 -5.56 1.09
C PHE A 332 12.40 -4.10 0.69
N ILE A 333 11.49 -3.17 1.02
CA ILE A 333 11.64 -1.73 0.67
C ILE A 333 12.94 -1.15 1.24
N LYS A 334 13.27 -1.48 2.49
CA LYS A 334 14.48 -0.94 3.13
C LYS A 334 15.75 -1.36 2.41
N ARG A 335 15.79 -2.57 1.87
CA ARG A 335 16.91 -3.10 1.08
C ARG A 335 16.87 -2.63 -0.37
N ALA A 336 15.69 -2.63 -0.99
CA ALA A 336 15.47 -2.12 -2.34
C ALA A 336 15.92 -0.66 -2.48
N ALA A 337 15.64 0.18 -1.49
CA ALA A 337 16.12 1.57 -1.46
C ALA A 337 17.65 1.69 -1.60
N VAL A 338 18.41 0.77 -0.99
CA VAL A 338 19.88 0.78 -1.04
C VAL A 338 20.36 0.36 -2.43
N TYR A 339 19.90 -0.78 -2.93
CA TYR A 339 20.38 -1.32 -4.22
C TYR A 339 19.83 -0.58 -5.43
N ALA A 340 18.59 -0.08 -5.38
CA ALA A 340 18.01 0.73 -6.45
C ALA A 340 18.51 2.19 -6.46
N GLY A 341 19.23 2.62 -5.41
CA GLY A 341 19.66 4.02 -5.26
C GLY A 341 18.49 5.00 -5.08
N ILE A 342 17.38 4.56 -4.49
CA ILE A 342 16.15 5.34 -4.29
C ILE A 342 15.98 5.64 -2.81
N GLU A 343 15.58 6.88 -2.47
CA GLU A 343 15.25 7.21 -1.07
C GLU A 343 14.11 6.33 -0.55
N ARG A 344 14.21 5.82 0.69
CA ARG A 344 13.18 4.95 1.30
C ARG A 344 11.78 5.55 1.26
N SER A 345 11.64 6.87 1.45
CA SER A 345 10.35 7.60 1.38
C SER A 345 9.84 7.86 -0.05
N ALA A 346 10.61 7.48 -1.06
CA ALA A 346 10.21 7.49 -2.46
C ALA A 346 9.81 6.10 -2.97
N LEU A 347 9.93 5.04 -2.16
CA LEU A 347 9.34 3.74 -2.41
C LEU A 347 8.06 3.59 -1.59
N SER A 348 7.02 3.04 -2.20
CA SER A 348 5.73 2.79 -1.59
C SER A 348 5.27 1.36 -1.87
N GLU A 349 4.32 0.86 -1.08
CA GLU A 349 3.82 -0.51 -1.20
C GLU A 349 2.31 -0.64 -1.46
N VAL A 350 1.94 -1.81 -1.97
CA VAL A 350 0.58 -2.36 -1.90
C VAL A 350 0.66 -3.76 -1.35
N VAL A 351 0.16 -3.95 -0.14
CA VAL A 351 0.10 -5.28 0.49
C VAL A 351 -1.18 -5.98 0.04
N LEU A 352 -1.05 -7.22 -0.43
CA LEU A 352 -2.14 -8.07 -0.90
C LEU A 352 -2.11 -9.43 -0.17
N PRO A 353 -2.58 -9.50 1.09
CA PRO A 353 -2.47 -10.69 1.93
C PRO A 353 -3.11 -11.95 1.35
N THR A 354 -4.31 -11.85 0.76
CA THR A 354 -5.01 -13.02 0.17
C THR A 354 -4.40 -13.46 -1.15
N ALA A 355 -3.56 -12.61 -1.76
CA ALA A 355 -2.74 -12.95 -2.92
C ALA A 355 -1.34 -13.43 -2.52
N PHE A 356 -1.01 -13.47 -1.23
CA PHE A 356 0.34 -13.71 -0.70
C PHE A 356 1.40 -12.85 -1.40
N SER A 357 1.04 -11.61 -1.74
CA SER A 357 1.83 -10.77 -2.63
C SER A 357 1.86 -9.33 -2.14
N PHE A 358 2.83 -8.59 -2.65
CA PHE A 358 2.84 -7.14 -2.53
C PHE A 358 3.51 -6.50 -3.75
N PHE A 359 3.16 -5.25 -4.02
CA PHE A 359 3.87 -4.40 -4.97
C PHE A 359 4.80 -3.46 -4.22
N VAL A 360 6.00 -3.25 -4.75
CA VAL A 360 6.88 -2.13 -4.39
C VAL A 360 7.08 -1.26 -5.61
N TYR A 361 6.74 0.01 -5.52
CA TYR A 361 6.80 0.93 -6.65
C TYR A 361 7.47 2.25 -6.25
N ALA A 362 8.13 2.87 -7.22
CA ALA A 362 8.68 4.21 -7.04
C ALA A 362 7.55 5.24 -7.09
N ALA A 363 7.30 5.94 -5.98
CA ALA A 363 6.32 7.01 -5.91
C ALA A 363 6.79 8.16 -6.82
N ALA A 364 6.11 8.33 -7.95
CA ALA A 364 6.42 9.36 -8.93
C ALA A 364 6.36 10.75 -8.26
N ARG A 365 7.50 11.43 -8.17
CA ARG A 365 7.58 12.87 -7.87
C ARG A 365 8.06 13.58 -9.13
N GLY A 366 7.17 13.67 -10.12
CA GLY A 366 7.43 14.25 -11.43
C GLY A 366 7.37 13.23 -12.57
N ASP A 367 7.64 13.69 -13.79
CA ASP A 367 7.41 12.94 -15.04
C ASP A 367 8.55 11.97 -15.41
N PHE A 368 9.57 11.82 -14.57
CA PHE A 368 10.77 11.03 -14.88
C PHE A 368 10.88 9.77 -14.01
N VAL A 369 11.05 8.63 -14.69
CA VAL A 369 11.28 7.32 -14.09
C VAL A 369 12.77 7.01 -14.24
N LEU A 370 13.49 6.88 -13.12
CA LEU A 370 14.96 6.74 -13.12
C LEU A 370 15.46 5.36 -13.59
N GLY A 371 14.62 4.31 -13.61
CA GLY A 371 15.08 2.96 -13.95
C GLY A 371 15.67 2.19 -12.76
N GLY A 372 15.53 2.71 -11.53
CA GLY A 372 16.24 2.17 -10.36
C GLY A 372 15.75 0.78 -9.94
N LEU A 373 14.43 0.55 -10.01
CA LEU A 373 13.86 -0.77 -9.70
C LEU A 373 14.12 -1.77 -10.83
N GLN A 374 14.14 -1.32 -12.08
CA GLN A 374 14.56 -2.14 -13.21
C GLN A 374 16.03 -2.56 -13.11
N ALA A 375 16.94 -1.62 -12.82
CA ALA A 375 18.36 -1.93 -12.64
C ALA A 375 18.59 -2.93 -11.51
N LEU A 376 17.90 -2.73 -10.37
CA LEU A 376 17.88 -3.69 -9.26
C LEU A 376 17.41 -5.07 -9.72
N PHE A 377 16.29 -5.14 -10.45
CA PHE A 377 15.74 -6.41 -10.94
C PHE A 377 16.68 -7.13 -11.91
N GLU A 378 17.34 -6.38 -12.80
CA GLU A 378 18.25 -6.92 -13.81
C GLU A 378 19.61 -7.34 -13.23
N SER A 379 20.14 -6.65 -12.22
CA SER A 379 21.54 -6.85 -11.81
C SER A 379 21.73 -7.35 -10.37
N ASP A 380 20.89 -6.92 -9.42
CA ASP A 380 21.21 -6.99 -7.99
C ASP A 380 20.14 -7.73 -7.14
N LEU A 381 19.13 -8.33 -7.78
CA LEU A 381 18.00 -8.93 -7.06
C LEU A 381 18.43 -10.01 -6.05
N HIS A 382 19.32 -10.91 -6.47
CA HIS A 382 19.86 -11.96 -5.60
C HIS A 382 20.58 -11.40 -4.36
N LEU A 383 21.37 -10.33 -4.49
CA LEU A 383 22.06 -9.68 -3.36
C LEU A 383 21.08 -9.02 -2.39
N LEU A 384 20.01 -8.44 -2.92
CA LEU A 384 18.93 -7.90 -2.10
C LEU A 384 18.28 -9.01 -1.28
N LEU A 385 17.94 -10.13 -1.92
CA LEU A 385 17.24 -11.24 -1.28
C LEU A 385 18.10 -11.96 -0.24
N ASP A 386 19.34 -12.29 -0.59
CA ASP A 386 20.28 -12.91 0.35
C ASP A 386 20.52 -11.98 1.55
N GLY A 387 20.76 -10.69 1.30
CA GLY A 387 20.90 -9.69 2.37
C GLY A 387 19.65 -9.53 3.24
N MET A 388 18.45 -9.70 2.67
CA MET A 388 17.21 -9.64 3.46
C MET A 388 17.06 -10.83 4.41
N VAL A 389 17.53 -12.01 4.00
CA VAL A 389 17.47 -13.26 4.80
C VAL A 389 18.59 -13.30 5.84
N ASP A 390 19.79 -12.86 5.48
CA ASP A 390 20.99 -12.94 6.34
C ASP A 390 21.10 -11.79 7.35
N ASP A 391 20.18 -10.83 7.28
CA ASP A 391 20.21 -9.64 8.10
C ASP A 391 20.13 -9.92 9.60
N GLU A 392 20.82 -9.09 10.37
CA GLU A 392 20.61 -9.05 11.81
C GLU A 392 19.22 -8.48 12.10
N HIS A 393 18.29 -9.37 12.42
CA HIS A 393 16.93 -8.98 12.80
C HIS A 393 16.82 -8.46 14.24
N ARG A 394 17.92 -8.08 14.90
CA ARG A 394 17.90 -7.34 16.17
C ARG A 394 17.78 -5.84 15.90
N CYS A 395 17.15 -5.12 16.82
CA CYS A 395 16.98 -3.67 16.74
C CYS A 395 17.91 -3.00 17.74
N ALA A 396 18.52 -1.88 17.36
CA ALA A 396 19.31 -1.07 18.27
C ALA A 396 18.50 -0.52 19.48
N LEU A 397 17.16 -0.58 19.40
CA LEU A 397 16.25 -0.20 20.47
C LEU A 397 15.72 -1.40 21.28
N ASP A 398 16.25 -2.61 21.08
CA ASP A 398 15.90 -3.77 21.89
C ASP A 398 16.48 -3.64 23.32
N PRO A 399 15.78 -4.13 24.37
CA PRO A 399 14.50 -4.88 24.31
C PRO A 399 13.25 -4.00 24.19
N GLY A 400 13.33 -2.68 24.36
CA GLY A 400 12.14 -1.81 24.38
C GLY A 400 11.31 -1.85 23.09
N CYS A 401 11.96 -2.01 21.93
CA CYS A 401 11.25 -2.25 20.67
C CYS A 401 10.52 -3.59 20.65
N GLU A 402 11.13 -4.64 21.20
CA GLU A 402 10.52 -5.97 21.28
C GLU A 402 9.29 -5.98 22.19
N ASP A 403 9.39 -5.37 23.36
CA ASP A 403 8.32 -5.28 24.36
C ASP A 403 7.10 -4.45 23.86
N THR A 404 7.32 -3.59 22.87
CA THR A 404 6.29 -2.70 22.30
C THR A 404 5.77 -3.20 20.93
N GLY A 405 5.96 -4.48 20.60
CA GLY A 405 5.38 -5.12 19.41
C GLY A 405 6.40 -5.59 18.36
N GLY A 406 7.69 -5.33 18.54
CA GLY A 406 8.74 -5.87 17.66
C GLY A 406 8.98 -5.09 16.36
N ALA A 407 8.39 -3.89 16.23
CA ALA A 407 8.59 -2.98 15.10
C ALA A 407 8.71 -1.52 15.58
N CYS A 408 9.63 -0.76 14.98
CA CYS A 408 9.83 0.66 15.27
C CYS A 408 10.43 1.44 14.08
N ALA A 409 10.64 2.74 14.27
CA ALA A 409 11.27 3.66 13.32
C ALA A 409 12.65 3.19 12.80
N VAL A 410 13.40 2.48 13.63
CA VAL A 410 14.75 2.00 13.28
C VAL A 410 14.67 0.74 12.42
N CYS A 411 13.90 -0.27 12.84
CA CYS A 411 13.96 -1.59 12.24
C CYS A 411 13.00 -1.79 11.06
N LEU A 412 11.70 -1.55 11.19
CA LEU A 412 10.72 -1.88 10.14
C LEU A 412 9.86 -0.71 9.67
N HIS A 413 9.63 0.35 10.44
CA HIS A 413 8.70 1.39 9.99
C HIS A 413 9.19 2.09 8.72
N LEU A 414 8.24 2.42 7.86
CA LEU A 414 8.39 3.28 6.70
C LEU A 414 7.67 4.62 6.94
N GLY A 415 7.94 5.61 6.10
CA GLY A 415 7.23 6.88 6.14
C GLY A 415 5.73 6.72 5.85
N GLU A 416 4.90 7.62 6.39
CA GLU A 416 3.45 7.69 6.12
C GLU A 416 3.07 7.57 4.63
N PRO A 417 3.76 8.22 3.65
CA PRO A 417 3.39 8.06 2.24
C PRO A 417 3.77 6.70 1.63
N SER A 418 4.64 5.93 2.29
CA SER A 418 5.15 4.65 1.80
C SER A 418 4.27 3.47 2.21
N CYS A 419 3.76 3.47 3.45
CA CYS A 419 2.96 2.40 4.02
C CYS A 419 1.49 2.80 4.16
N ARG A 420 0.61 2.15 3.38
CA ARG A 420 -0.85 2.40 3.41
C ARG A 420 -1.53 1.86 4.65
N MET A 421 -0.91 0.89 5.32
CA MET A 421 -1.39 0.30 6.57
C MET A 421 -0.89 1.05 7.81
N PHE A 422 -0.27 2.23 7.64
CA PHE A 422 0.19 3.12 8.72
C PHE A 422 1.16 2.48 9.72
N ASN A 423 2.02 1.56 9.27
CA ASN A 423 2.87 0.77 10.14
C ASN A 423 2.05 0.09 11.26
N THR A 424 0.90 -0.49 10.92
CA THR A 424 0.14 -1.39 11.80
C THR A 424 0.32 -2.83 11.35
N ARG A 425 0.24 -3.81 12.26
CA ARG A 425 0.39 -5.24 11.93
C ARG A 425 1.72 -5.53 11.22
N LEU A 426 2.82 -5.29 11.92
CA LEU A 426 4.16 -5.65 11.48
C LEU A 426 5.00 -6.06 12.67
N SER A 427 5.88 -7.03 12.47
CA SER A 427 6.79 -7.47 13.52
C SER A 427 8.01 -8.16 12.91
N ARG A 428 9.19 -7.91 13.49
CA ARG A 428 10.39 -8.69 13.13
C ARG A 428 10.25 -10.15 13.52
N LYS A 429 9.42 -10.48 14.52
CA LYS A 429 9.14 -11.87 14.94
C LYS A 429 8.38 -12.68 13.89
N ALA A 430 7.77 -12.02 12.91
CA ALA A 430 7.23 -12.68 11.73
C ALA A 430 8.34 -13.06 10.75
N LEU A 431 9.46 -12.32 10.72
CA LEU A 431 10.57 -12.51 9.79
C LEU A 431 11.62 -13.50 10.30
N ALA A 432 12.09 -13.32 11.53
CA ALA A 432 13.14 -14.14 12.14
C ALA A 432 13.04 -14.19 13.67
N GLY A 433 13.90 -14.99 14.30
CA GLY A 433 14.01 -15.11 15.77
C GLY A 433 13.68 -16.50 16.30
N GLY A 434 13.90 -17.55 15.50
CA GLY A 434 13.72 -18.97 15.83
C GLY A 434 12.40 -19.57 15.31
N LEU A 435 11.36 -18.75 15.20
CA LEU A 435 10.06 -19.10 14.62
C LEU A 435 9.61 -18.12 13.52
N GLY A 436 10.53 -17.31 13.00
CA GLY A 436 10.26 -16.40 11.91
C GLY A 436 10.23 -17.11 10.56
N TYR A 437 9.68 -16.44 9.56
CA TYR A 437 9.53 -16.96 8.20
C TYR A 437 10.85 -17.38 7.58
N PHE A 438 11.90 -16.57 7.69
CA PHE A 438 13.21 -16.89 7.14
C PHE A 438 13.91 -18.04 7.88
N ASP A 439 13.59 -18.28 9.16
CA ASP A 439 14.04 -19.48 9.87
C ASP A 439 13.43 -20.76 9.26
N VAL A 440 12.21 -20.65 8.70
CA VAL A 440 11.54 -21.76 8.02
C VAL A 440 12.10 -22.02 6.65
N THR A 441 12.22 -20.96 5.84
CA THR A 441 12.67 -21.09 4.44
C THR A 441 14.11 -21.56 4.35
N THR A 442 15.00 -21.05 5.22
CA THR A 442 16.42 -21.46 5.24
C THR A 442 16.63 -22.87 5.76
N SER A 443 15.73 -23.40 6.60
CA SER A 443 15.78 -24.80 7.04
C SER A 443 15.26 -25.80 6.01
N ALA A 444 14.48 -25.32 5.03
CA ALA A 444 13.90 -26.12 3.95
C ALA A 444 14.70 -26.05 2.63
N SER A 445 15.61 -25.07 2.53
CA SER A 445 16.52 -24.85 1.40
C SER A 445 17.81 -25.65 1.57
#